data_AF-A0A946SSF7-F1
#
_entry.id   AF-A0A946SSF7-F1
#
_cell.length_a   1.000
_cell.length_b   1.000
_cell.length_c   1.000
_cell.angle_alpha   90.00
_cell.angle_beta   90.00
_cell.angle_gamma   90.00
#
_symmetry.space_group_name_H-M   'P 1'
#
loop_
_entity.id
_entity.type
_entity.pdbx_description
1 polymer ?
#
loop_
_entity_poly.entity_id
_entity_poly.type
_entity_poly.pdbx_seq_one_letter_code
_entity_poly.pdbx_strand_id
1 'polypeptide(L)'
;MTGIDIGLFDYDRHNALYYFIMNADEHLYMRYGGRDARSADSYLDLDSLEIALKMGLERHEMYREGGLEKQARPEPFFPRDIPGLKKEILPTRCVECHLIADYEAQEAERVGKLDKRREMYRSPDIRTIGIALDVSNGLVVKEATDAVKRAGMKPGDLIVGVNGTPTLTFGDLQYFYDQTPRDSEQARISVARNGATKDLTIDLPKEWWWTDLDHRFWSVEPIIGFESRPLSAREKKKHGFDTAGFASEVTQVNRGAWMGKWNDLRTGDIVYAVDGVEVDEATQSCETHIRLAVTAGAPFAANVLRHGARMQVRIRTRRRSYRK
;
A
#
# COMPACT_ATOMS: atom_id res chain seq x y z
N MET A 1 6.48 -21.02 -5.90
CA MET A 1 7.38 -20.59 -4.80
C MET A 1 7.57 -21.62 -3.67
N THR A 2 7.13 -22.88 -3.81
CA THR A 2 7.02 -23.84 -2.69
C THR A 2 8.30 -24.10 -1.87
N GLY A 3 9.47 -24.11 -2.51
CA GLY A 3 10.76 -24.35 -1.85
C GLY A 3 11.57 -23.09 -1.52
N ILE A 4 11.05 -21.91 -1.82
CA ILE A 4 11.75 -20.64 -1.62
C ILE A 4 11.64 -20.25 -0.15
N ASP A 5 12.76 -19.88 0.49
CA ASP A 5 12.76 -19.21 1.79
C ASP A 5 12.24 -17.78 1.60
N ILE A 6 10.95 -17.60 1.88
CA ILE A 6 10.28 -16.31 1.77
C ILE A 6 10.60 -15.37 2.94
N GLY A 7 11.28 -15.86 3.97
CA GLY A 7 11.81 -15.04 5.07
C GLY A 7 13.00 -14.18 4.64
N LEU A 8 13.78 -14.65 3.66
CA LEU A 8 14.89 -13.87 3.09
C LEU A 8 14.42 -12.70 2.23
N PHE A 9 13.30 -12.87 1.52
CA PHE A 9 12.79 -11.90 0.54
C PHE A 9 11.54 -11.19 1.05
N ASP A 10 11.74 -9.99 1.63
CA ASP A 10 10.65 -9.08 1.97
C ASP A 10 10.41 -8.05 0.86
N TYR A 11 9.21 -8.09 0.28
CA TYR A 11 8.75 -7.24 -0.82
C TYR A 11 7.23 -7.34 -0.96
N ASP A 12 6.63 -6.45 -1.77
CA ASP A 12 5.22 -6.56 -2.13
C ASP A 12 4.91 -7.79 -3.00
N ARG A 13 4.37 -8.84 -2.39
CA ARG A 13 4.01 -10.11 -3.04
C ARG A 13 2.85 -10.00 -4.05
N HIS A 14 2.19 -8.85 -4.13
CA HIS A 14 1.22 -8.56 -5.20
C HIS A 14 1.84 -7.85 -6.40
N ASN A 15 3.11 -7.43 -6.31
CA ASN A 15 3.80 -6.90 -7.46
C ASN A 15 4.10 -8.02 -8.47
N ALA A 16 4.05 -7.68 -9.75
CA ALA A 16 4.22 -8.66 -10.83
C ALA A 16 5.65 -9.18 -10.91
N LEU A 17 6.64 -8.31 -10.68
CA LEU A 17 8.05 -8.66 -10.81
C LEU A 17 8.94 -7.79 -9.92
N TYR A 18 9.81 -8.46 -9.18
CA TYR A 18 10.98 -7.86 -8.56
C TYR A 18 12.23 -8.66 -8.92
N TYR A 19 13.33 -7.95 -9.04
CA TYR A 19 14.67 -8.52 -9.08
C TYR A 19 15.37 -8.21 -7.76
N PHE A 20 16.12 -9.16 -7.24
CA PHE A 20 17.00 -8.96 -6.09
C PHE A 20 18.43 -9.11 -6.56
N ILE A 21 19.23 -8.05 -6.38
CA ILE A 21 20.66 -8.10 -6.66
C ILE A 21 21.36 -8.47 -5.36
N MET A 22 22.05 -9.61 -5.36
CA MET A 22 22.56 -10.24 -4.15
C MET A 22 23.83 -11.05 -4.41
N ASN A 23 24.54 -11.44 -3.34
CA ASN A 23 25.73 -12.29 -3.42
C ASN A 23 25.47 -13.71 -2.90
N ALA A 24 26.49 -14.56 -2.94
CA ALA A 24 26.44 -15.95 -2.47
C ALA A 24 26.26 -16.13 -0.96
N ASP A 25 26.47 -15.06 -0.16
CA ASP A 25 26.21 -15.02 1.28
C ASP A 25 24.75 -14.65 1.61
N GLU A 26 23.89 -14.57 0.60
CA GLU A 26 22.50 -14.11 0.71
C GLU A 26 22.36 -12.64 1.17
N HIS A 27 23.43 -11.84 1.03
CA HIS A 27 23.38 -10.40 1.27
C HIS A 27 22.65 -9.71 0.10
N LEU A 28 21.53 -9.05 0.40
CA LEU A 28 20.73 -8.31 -0.57
C LEU A 28 21.30 -6.90 -0.73
N TYR A 29 21.90 -6.59 -1.87
CA TYR A 29 22.40 -5.25 -2.16
C TYR A 29 21.28 -4.26 -2.43
N MET A 30 20.28 -4.69 -3.20
CA MET A 30 19.12 -3.87 -3.56
C MET A 30 17.99 -4.72 -4.15
N ARG A 31 16.79 -4.14 -4.14
CA ARG A 31 15.61 -4.60 -4.90
C ARG A 31 15.56 -3.84 -6.21
N TYR A 32 14.94 -4.36 -7.25
CA TYR A 32 14.67 -3.62 -8.48
C TYR A 32 13.30 -4.00 -9.04
N GLY A 33 12.64 -3.04 -9.69
CA GLY A 33 11.27 -3.15 -10.16
C GLY A 33 10.28 -2.55 -9.17
N GLY A 34 8.99 -2.74 -9.47
CA GLY A 34 7.91 -2.07 -8.75
C GLY A 34 6.81 -1.66 -9.71
N ARG A 35 5.70 -1.22 -9.14
CA ARG A 35 4.54 -0.75 -9.90
C ARG A 35 3.80 0.36 -9.18
N ASP A 36 2.87 0.99 -9.90
CA ASP A 36 1.76 1.75 -9.32
C ASP A 36 0.43 1.32 -9.97
N ALA A 37 -0.64 2.08 -9.72
CA ALA A 37 -1.98 1.78 -10.21
C ALA A 37 -2.07 1.80 -11.76
N ARG A 38 -1.18 2.53 -12.45
CA ARG A 38 -1.24 2.71 -13.91
C ARG A 38 -0.96 1.41 -14.67
N SER A 39 0.07 0.68 -14.25
CA SER A 39 0.47 -0.58 -14.90
C SER A 39 1.38 -1.43 -14.02
N ALA A 40 1.40 -2.74 -14.25
CA ALA A 40 2.28 -3.70 -13.59
C ALA A 40 3.77 -3.51 -13.92
N ASP A 41 4.08 -2.77 -14.98
CA ASP A 41 5.43 -2.49 -15.47
C ASP A 41 5.84 -1.01 -15.31
N SER A 42 5.10 -0.23 -14.51
CA SER A 42 5.30 1.23 -14.38
C SER A 42 6.73 1.66 -13.99
N TYR A 43 7.48 0.77 -13.34
CA TYR A 43 8.88 0.99 -12.94
C TYR A 43 9.80 -0.17 -13.36
N LEU A 44 9.46 -0.83 -14.48
CA LEU A 44 10.31 -1.82 -15.15
C LEU A 44 10.83 -1.21 -16.45
N ASP A 45 12.13 -0.97 -16.51
CA ASP A 45 12.79 -0.33 -17.66
C ASP A 45 14.22 -0.88 -17.81
N LEU A 46 14.61 -1.23 -19.04
CA LEU A 46 15.90 -1.88 -19.27
C LEU A 46 17.10 -0.97 -18.97
N ASP A 47 17.00 0.33 -19.24
CA ASP A 47 18.09 1.28 -19.01
C ASP A 47 18.34 1.44 -17.50
N SER A 48 17.26 1.58 -16.73
CA SER A 48 17.38 1.67 -15.27
C SER A 48 17.75 0.34 -14.61
N LEU A 49 17.41 -0.80 -15.21
CA LEU A 49 17.91 -2.10 -14.77
C LEU A 49 19.42 -2.22 -15.01
N GLU A 50 19.92 -1.77 -16.16
CA GLU A 50 21.35 -1.73 -16.44
C GLU A 50 22.09 -0.85 -15.40
N ILE A 51 21.55 0.32 -15.08
CA ILE A 51 22.08 1.19 -14.02
C ILE A 51 22.10 0.45 -12.66
N ALA A 52 21.02 -0.23 -12.29
CA ALA A 52 20.94 -1.00 -11.06
C ALA A 52 21.96 -2.14 -10.99
N LEU A 53 22.18 -2.86 -12.09
CA LEU A 53 23.16 -3.94 -12.16
C LEU A 53 24.60 -3.43 -12.03
N LYS A 54 24.92 -2.27 -12.63
CA LYS A 54 26.23 -1.61 -12.45
C LYS A 54 26.46 -1.20 -11.00
N MET A 55 25.48 -0.55 -10.37
CA MET A 55 25.56 -0.24 -8.94
C MET A 55 25.68 -1.50 -8.09
N GLY A 56 25.02 -2.59 -8.47
CA GLY A 56 25.15 -3.90 -7.82
C GLY A 56 26.57 -4.45 -7.85
N LEU A 57 27.27 -4.30 -8.98
CA LEU A 57 28.68 -4.70 -9.09
C LEU A 57 29.58 -3.85 -8.18
N GLU A 58 29.39 -2.53 -8.16
CA GLU A 58 30.11 -1.62 -7.26
C GLU A 58 29.88 -2.00 -5.78
N ARG A 59 28.64 -2.29 -5.39
CA ARG A 59 28.32 -2.76 -4.03
C ARG A 59 28.97 -4.11 -3.74
N HIS A 60 29.05 -5.00 -4.72
CA HIS A 60 29.72 -6.27 -4.55
C HIS A 60 31.23 -6.13 -4.33
N GLU A 61 31.89 -5.22 -5.05
CA GLU A 61 33.30 -4.89 -4.84
C GLU A 61 33.53 -4.33 -3.43
N MET A 62 32.72 -3.36 -3.00
CA MET A 62 32.77 -2.84 -1.63
C MET A 62 32.59 -3.93 -0.57
N TYR A 63 31.67 -4.88 -0.79
CA TYR A 63 31.48 -6.03 0.11
C TYR A 63 32.73 -6.90 0.19
N ARG A 64 33.35 -7.22 -0.96
CA ARG A 64 34.57 -8.04 -1.02
C ARG A 64 35.75 -7.39 -0.32
N GLU A 65 35.80 -6.06 -0.31
CA GLU A 65 36.80 -5.25 0.38
C GLU A 65 36.51 -5.05 1.89
N GLY A 66 35.38 -5.57 2.38
CA GLY A 66 34.96 -5.44 3.78
C GLY A 66 34.33 -4.07 4.11
N GLY A 67 33.98 -3.27 3.11
CA GLY A 67 33.35 -1.96 3.26
C GLY A 67 31.83 -2.00 3.48
N LEU A 68 31.21 -3.18 3.39
CA LEU A 68 29.80 -3.38 3.72
C LEU A 68 29.65 -4.41 4.83
N GLU A 69 28.84 -4.09 5.83
CA GLU A 69 28.53 -5.03 6.91
C GLU A 69 27.74 -6.22 6.37
N LYS A 70 28.07 -7.43 6.87
CA LYS A 70 27.33 -8.63 6.52
C LYS A 70 25.92 -8.55 7.10
N GLN A 71 24.92 -8.81 6.27
CA GLN A 71 23.52 -8.78 6.69
C GLN A 71 23.25 -10.03 7.54
N ALA A 72 22.60 -9.85 8.68
CA ALA A 72 22.09 -10.98 9.45
C ALA A 72 20.99 -11.67 8.65
N ARG A 73 21.14 -12.99 8.47
CA ARG A 73 20.13 -13.80 7.78
C ARG A 73 18.86 -13.87 8.64
N PRO A 74 17.68 -13.51 8.12
CA PRO A 74 16.43 -13.69 8.84
C PRO A 74 16.15 -15.15 9.16
N GLU A 75 15.27 -15.40 10.15
CA GLU A 75 14.76 -16.74 10.40
C GLU A 75 14.08 -17.30 9.14
N PRO A 76 14.42 -18.53 8.72
CA PRO A 76 13.79 -19.14 7.57
C PRO A 76 12.27 -19.19 7.72
N PHE A 77 11.56 -18.83 6.66
CA PHE A 77 10.11 -18.95 6.61
C PHE A 77 9.68 -19.43 5.23
N PHE A 78 8.82 -20.44 5.18
CA PHE A 78 8.44 -21.08 3.91
C PHE A 78 6.92 -21.08 3.71
N PRO A 79 6.43 -21.16 2.46
CA PRO A 79 5.00 -21.29 2.19
C PRO A 79 4.33 -22.47 2.92
N ARG A 80 5.07 -23.55 3.17
CA ARG A 80 4.59 -24.73 3.93
C ARG A 80 4.34 -24.46 5.42
N ASP A 81 4.82 -23.34 5.93
CA ASP A 81 4.66 -22.95 7.34
C ASP A 81 3.37 -22.13 7.55
N ILE A 82 2.70 -21.70 6.47
CA ILE A 82 1.41 -21.01 6.50
C ILE A 82 0.28 -22.06 6.50
N PRO A 83 -0.50 -22.24 7.59
CA PRO A 83 -1.44 -23.36 7.71
C PRO A 83 -2.51 -23.43 6.62
N GLY A 84 -3.22 -22.32 6.35
CA GLY A 84 -4.23 -22.26 5.29
C GLY A 84 -3.65 -22.58 3.91
N LEU A 85 -2.50 -21.99 3.57
CA LEU A 85 -1.83 -22.22 2.30
C LEU A 85 -1.37 -23.68 2.14
N LYS A 86 -0.80 -24.26 3.21
CA LYS A 86 -0.38 -25.67 3.27
C LYS A 86 -1.55 -26.62 3.05
N LYS A 87 -2.71 -26.30 3.63
CA LYS A 87 -3.89 -27.15 3.56
C LYS A 87 -4.61 -27.04 2.22
N GLU A 88 -4.72 -25.84 1.66
CA GLU A 88 -5.64 -25.56 0.56
C GLU A 88 -4.98 -25.47 -0.81
N ILE A 89 -3.71 -25.04 -0.87
CA ILE A 89 -3.01 -24.77 -2.12
C ILE A 89 -1.92 -25.80 -2.41
N LEU A 90 -1.03 -26.07 -1.44
CA LEU A 90 0.09 -26.99 -1.66
C LEU A 90 -0.27 -28.39 -2.21
N PRO A 91 -1.40 -29.01 -1.83
CA PRO A 91 -1.75 -30.33 -2.35
C PRO A 91 -2.25 -30.32 -3.80
N THR A 92 -2.68 -29.16 -4.32
CA THR A 92 -3.44 -29.07 -5.57
C THR A 92 -2.70 -28.33 -6.68
N ARG A 93 -1.81 -27.38 -6.35
CA ARG A 93 -1.11 -26.56 -7.35
C ARG A 93 0.16 -25.88 -6.81
N CYS A 94 0.90 -25.26 -7.73
CA CYS A 94 2.03 -24.40 -7.39
C CYS A 94 1.59 -23.16 -6.60
N VAL A 95 2.45 -22.71 -5.67
CA VAL A 95 2.20 -21.48 -4.88
C VAL A 95 2.66 -20.24 -5.65
N GLU A 96 1.73 -19.33 -5.89
CA GLU A 96 1.92 -17.97 -6.41
C GLU A 96 2.15 -16.98 -5.24
N CYS A 97 2.86 -15.87 -5.49
CA CYS A 97 3.24 -14.90 -4.46
C CYS A 97 2.03 -14.23 -3.78
N HIS A 98 1.02 -13.81 -4.53
CA HIS A 98 -0.19 -13.17 -3.97
C HIS A 98 -0.97 -14.10 -3.04
N LEU A 99 -0.96 -15.42 -3.31
CA LEU A 99 -1.58 -16.40 -2.40
C LEU A 99 -0.86 -16.44 -1.06
N ILE A 100 0.47 -16.34 -1.04
CA ILE A 100 1.24 -16.31 0.21
C ILE A 100 0.76 -15.12 1.06
N ALA A 101 0.75 -13.92 0.48
CA ALA A 101 0.31 -12.73 1.20
C ALA A 101 -1.15 -12.83 1.66
N ASP A 102 -2.06 -13.30 0.80
CA ASP A 102 -3.46 -13.45 1.16
C ASP A 102 -3.66 -14.43 2.33
N TYR A 103 -3.01 -15.59 2.30
CA TYR A 103 -3.12 -16.56 3.39
C TYR A 103 -2.40 -16.10 4.67
N GLU A 104 -1.29 -15.35 4.58
CA GLU A 104 -0.68 -14.70 5.75
C GLU A 104 -1.68 -13.74 6.43
N ALA A 105 -2.34 -12.89 5.64
CA ALA A 105 -3.33 -11.95 6.14
C ALA A 105 -4.56 -12.67 6.74
N GLN A 106 -5.02 -13.78 6.13
CA GLN A 106 -6.10 -14.59 6.69
C GLN A 106 -5.72 -15.20 8.05
N GLU A 107 -4.49 -15.70 8.21
CA GLU A 107 -4.03 -16.23 9.51
C GLU A 107 -3.92 -15.11 10.55
N ALA A 108 -3.41 -13.93 10.16
CA ALA A 108 -3.37 -12.75 11.00
C ALA A 108 -4.77 -12.31 11.44
N GLU A 109 -5.76 -12.33 10.52
CA GLU A 109 -7.16 -12.01 10.81
C GLU A 109 -7.74 -13.00 11.83
N ARG A 110 -7.51 -14.30 11.60
CA ARG A 110 -8.01 -15.39 12.45
C ARG A 110 -7.54 -15.29 13.89
N VAL A 111 -6.32 -14.79 14.12
CA VAL A 111 -5.74 -14.64 15.46
C VAL A 111 -5.86 -13.21 16.02
N GLY A 112 -6.58 -12.31 15.33
CA GLY A 112 -6.82 -10.94 15.78
C GLY A 112 -5.57 -10.04 15.74
N LYS A 113 -4.62 -10.32 14.85
CA LYS A 113 -3.36 -9.56 14.70
C LYS A 113 -3.20 -8.84 13.37
N LEU A 114 -4.19 -8.94 12.48
CA LEU A 114 -4.17 -8.29 11.16
C LEU A 114 -4.09 -6.77 11.30
N ASP A 115 -3.00 -6.17 10.82
CA ASP A 115 -2.93 -4.72 10.58
C ASP A 115 -3.32 -4.46 9.13
N LYS A 116 -4.60 -4.18 8.89
CA LYS A 116 -5.12 -3.91 7.54
C LYS A 116 -4.45 -2.71 6.88
N ARG A 117 -4.09 -1.67 7.64
CA ARG A 117 -3.48 -0.45 7.11
C ARG A 117 -2.07 -0.73 6.58
N ARG A 118 -1.33 -1.62 7.24
CA ARG A 118 -0.01 -2.05 6.78
C ARG A 118 -0.11 -3.13 5.70
N GLU A 119 -0.86 -4.19 5.93
CA GLU A 119 -0.85 -5.39 5.09
C GLU A 119 -1.58 -5.20 3.76
N MET A 120 -2.78 -4.60 3.77
CA MET A 120 -3.54 -4.40 2.53
C MET A 120 -2.92 -3.29 1.67
N TYR A 121 -2.40 -2.24 2.31
CA TYR A 121 -1.83 -1.04 1.69
C TYR A 121 -0.30 -0.99 1.82
N ARG A 122 0.36 -2.07 1.40
CA ARG A 122 1.81 -2.05 1.16
C ARG A 122 2.19 -1.28 -0.09
N SER A 123 3.42 -0.76 -0.10
CA SER A 123 4.04 -0.07 -1.22
C SER A 123 3.25 1.17 -1.66
N PRO A 124 3.07 2.14 -0.75
CA PRO A 124 2.37 3.38 -1.06
C PRO A 124 3.04 4.13 -2.21
N ASP A 125 2.21 4.72 -3.06
CA ASP A 125 2.68 5.35 -4.30
C ASP A 125 3.32 6.71 -4.00
N ILE A 126 4.58 6.89 -4.41
CA ILE A 126 5.31 8.15 -4.26
C ILE A 126 4.65 9.33 -5.01
N ARG A 127 3.74 9.04 -5.95
CA ARG A 127 2.94 10.06 -6.63
C ARG A 127 1.95 10.74 -5.68
N THR A 128 1.53 10.09 -4.59
CA THR A 128 0.61 10.70 -3.59
C THR A 128 1.26 11.87 -2.85
N ILE A 129 2.59 11.88 -2.75
CA ILE A 129 3.37 13.00 -2.20
C ILE A 129 3.93 13.93 -3.29
N GLY A 130 3.69 13.62 -4.57
CA GLY A 130 3.98 14.48 -5.71
C GLY A 130 5.28 14.18 -6.46
N ILE A 131 5.85 12.98 -6.33
CA ILE A 131 7.05 12.58 -7.08
C ILE A 131 6.67 11.90 -8.40
N ALA A 132 7.24 12.36 -9.51
CA ALA A 132 7.32 11.58 -10.74
C ALA A 132 8.78 11.38 -11.12
N LEU A 133 9.16 10.13 -11.42
CA LEU A 133 10.52 9.77 -11.80
C LEU A 133 10.73 9.79 -13.32
N ASP A 134 11.96 10.04 -13.71
CA ASP A 134 12.48 9.70 -15.02
C ASP A 134 12.96 8.26 -14.99
N VAL A 135 12.02 7.33 -15.22
CA VAL A 135 12.18 5.91 -14.91
C VAL A 135 13.41 5.31 -15.58
N SER A 136 13.72 5.66 -16.84
CA SER A 136 14.89 5.14 -17.56
C SER A 136 16.23 5.60 -16.96
N ASN A 137 16.23 6.69 -16.20
CA ASN A 137 17.37 7.18 -15.43
C ASN A 137 17.30 6.80 -13.94
N GLY A 138 16.47 5.83 -13.58
CA GLY A 138 16.34 5.32 -12.22
C GLY A 138 15.60 6.28 -11.28
N LEU A 139 16.30 6.79 -10.26
CA LEU A 139 15.72 7.61 -9.20
C LEU A 139 15.81 9.12 -9.45
N VAL A 140 16.06 9.52 -10.69
CA VAL A 140 16.06 10.94 -11.08
C VAL A 140 14.62 11.46 -11.08
N VAL A 141 14.40 12.56 -10.38
CA VAL A 141 13.10 13.23 -10.32
C VAL A 141 12.85 13.94 -11.64
N LYS A 142 11.83 13.50 -12.36
CA LYS A 142 11.32 14.19 -13.56
C LYS A 142 10.48 15.39 -13.20
N GLU A 143 9.59 15.22 -12.23
CA GLU A 143 8.67 16.26 -11.77
C GLU A 143 8.47 16.19 -10.26
N ALA A 144 8.39 17.35 -9.63
CA ALA A 144 8.07 17.51 -8.21
C ALA A 144 6.83 18.41 -8.08
N THR A 145 5.79 17.87 -7.46
CA THR A 145 4.50 18.53 -7.20
C THR A 145 4.16 18.45 -5.71
N ASP A 146 3.09 19.13 -5.30
CA ASP A 146 2.51 19.01 -3.96
C ASP A 146 3.50 19.02 -2.78
N ALA A 147 3.50 17.96 -1.96
CA ALA A 147 4.24 17.91 -0.70
C ALA A 147 5.75 18.00 -0.92
N VAL A 148 6.28 17.23 -1.87
CA VAL A 148 7.72 17.26 -2.16
C VAL A 148 8.17 18.58 -2.78
N LYS A 149 7.32 19.23 -3.58
CA LYS A 149 7.63 20.57 -4.11
C LYS A 149 7.70 21.60 -3.00
N ARG A 150 6.76 21.57 -2.03
CA ARG A 150 6.79 22.44 -0.84
C ARG A 150 8.05 22.21 0.01
N ALA A 151 8.48 20.97 0.13
CA ALA A 151 9.73 20.60 0.80
C ALA A 151 11.01 20.99 0.02
N GLY A 152 10.87 21.50 -1.22
CA GLY A 152 11.99 22.01 -2.01
C GLY A 152 12.65 20.98 -2.93
N MET A 153 12.01 19.85 -3.20
CA MET A 153 12.41 18.91 -4.26
C MET A 153 12.31 19.59 -5.63
N LYS A 154 13.23 19.27 -6.54
CA LYS A 154 13.31 19.86 -7.87
C LYS A 154 13.48 18.79 -8.95
N PRO A 155 12.99 19.02 -10.17
CA PRO A 155 13.40 18.22 -11.33
C PRO A 155 14.93 18.14 -11.44
N GLY A 156 15.43 16.96 -11.77
CA GLY A 156 16.87 16.65 -11.85
C GLY A 156 17.51 16.26 -10.52
N ASP A 157 16.80 16.32 -9.39
CA ASP A 157 17.27 15.70 -8.16
C ASP A 157 17.41 14.19 -8.34
N LEU A 158 18.50 13.60 -7.85
CA LEU A 158 18.60 12.15 -7.71
C LEU A 158 18.22 11.76 -6.28
N ILE A 159 17.18 10.95 -6.10
CA ILE A 159 16.86 10.41 -4.77
C ILE A 159 17.94 9.39 -4.39
N VAL A 160 18.51 9.56 -3.20
CA VAL A 160 19.62 8.72 -2.68
C VAL A 160 19.32 8.10 -1.32
N GLY A 161 18.20 8.48 -0.67
CA GLY A 161 17.82 7.90 0.60
C GLY A 161 16.41 8.23 1.05
N VAL A 162 15.87 7.36 1.91
CA VAL A 162 14.57 7.50 2.56
C VAL A 162 14.75 7.25 4.04
N ASN A 163 14.31 8.17 4.90
CA ASN A 163 14.42 8.07 6.36
C ASN A 163 15.84 7.71 6.86
N GLY A 164 16.86 8.21 6.16
CA GLY A 164 18.27 7.94 6.48
C GLY A 164 18.83 6.63 5.93
N THR A 165 17.99 5.81 5.28
CA THR A 165 18.44 4.57 4.62
C THR A 165 18.86 4.84 3.18
N PRO A 166 20.09 4.46 2.77
CA PRO A 166 20.52 4.57 1.38
C PRO A 166 19.57 3.83 0.44
N THR A 167 19.21 4.48 -0.67
CA THR A 167 18.20 4.00 -1.61
C THR A 167 18.74 4.13 -3.02
N LEU A 168 18.79 3.02 -3.77
CA LEU A 168 19.49 2.98 -5.07
C LEU A 168 18.56 2.82 -6.26
N THR A 169 17.43 2.16 -6.04
CA THR A 169 16.45 1.87 -7.09
C THR A 169 15.05 2.27 -6.66
N PHE A 170 14.10 2.26 -7.60
CA PHE A 170 12.69 2.39 -7.24
C PHE A 170 12.21 1.28 -6.30
N GLY A 171 12.70 0.04 -6.46
CA GLY A 171 12.32 -1.07 -5.59
C GLY A 171 12.74 -0.84 -4.14
N ASP A 172 13.92 -0.26 -3.91
CA ASP A 172 14.36 0.15 -2.59
C ASP A 172 13.53 1.34 -2.06
N LEU A 173 13.31 2.35 -2.91
CA LEU A 173 12.51 3.54 -2.55
C LEU A 173 11.13 3.12 -2.08
N GLN A 174 10.46 2.27 -2.85
CA GLN A 174 9.15 1.74 -2.53
C GLN A 174 9.18 0.90 -1.23
N TYR A 175 10.21 0.08 -1.03
CA TYR A 175 10.35 -0.75 0.17
C TYR A 175 10.59 0.08 1.44
N PHE A 176 11.52 1.03 1.42
CA PHE A 176 11.85 1.86 2.58
C PHE A 176 10.77 2.90 2.88
N TYR A 177 10.13 3.45 1.84
CA TYR A 177 8.96 4.30 2.02
C TYR A 177 7.81 3.53 2.67
N ASP A 178 7.58 2.27 2.26
CA ASP A 178 6.62 1.34 2.87
C ASP A 178 6.90 1.04 4.35
N GLN A 179 8.16 1.15 4.82
CA GLN A 179 8.48 0.97 6.24
C GLN A 179 8.17 2.19 7.10
N THR A 180 7.79 3.33 6.51
CA THR A 180 7.38 4.51 7.27
C THR A 180 6.15 4.17 8.11
N PRO A 181 6.16 4.40 9.43
CA PRO A 181 5.01 4.17 10.29
C PRO A 181 3.79 4.90 9.73
N ARG A 182 2.67 4.19 9.62
CA ARG A 182 1.50 4.66 8.87
C ARG A 182 0.81 5.88 9.52
N ASP A 183 1.14 6.18 10.77
CA ASP A 183 0.74 7.35 11.58
C ASP A 183 1.75 8.50 11.51
N SER A 184 2.85 8.33 10.76
CA SER A 184 3.82 9.42 10.56
C SER A 184 3.17 10.57 9.80
N GLU A 185 3.39 11.78 10.30
CA GLU A 185 3.03 13.03 9.65
C GLU A 185 4.11 13.52 8.68
N GLN A 186 5.33 12.96 8.80
CA GLN A 186 6.48 13.36 7.99
C GLN A 186 7.32 12.17 7.56
N ALA A 187 7.96 12.30 6.40
CA ALA A 187 9.03 11.42 5.94
C ALA A 187 10.25 12.25 5.53
N ARG A 188 11.45 11.68 5.61
CA ARG A 188 12.68 12.31 5.12
C ARG A 188 13.08 11.68 3.79
N ILE A 189 13.32 12.50 2.77
CA ILE A 189 13.90 12.06 1.49
C ILE A 189 15.22 12.79 1.27
N SER A 190 16.31 12.04 1.13
CA SER A 190 17.63 12.57 0.81
C SER A 190 17.82 12.59 -0.70
N VAL A 191 18.24 13.74 -1.24
CA VAL A 191 18.49 13.94 -2.68
C VAL A 191 19.90 14.44 -2.94
N ALA A 192 20.55 13.97 -3.99
CA ALA A 192 21.78 14.55 -4.53
C ALA A 192 21.43 15.65 -5.55
N ARG A 193 21.95 16.86 -5.33
CA ARG A 193 21.76 18.03 -6.19
C ARG A 193 23.06 18.81 -6.29
N ASN A 194 23.57 19.01 -7.51
CA ASN A 194 24.81 19.75 -7.77
C ASN A 194 26.01 19.21 -6.96
N GLY A 195 26.13 17.88 -6.85
CA GLY A 195 27.22 17.21 -6.12
C GLY A 195 27.10 17.23 -4.59
N ALA A 196 26.01 17.77 -4.03
CA ALA A 196 25.76 17.77 -2.59
C ALA A 196 24.47 17.02 -2.24
N THR A 197 24.49 16.29 -1.12
CA THR A 197 23.29 15.67 -0.56
C THR A 197 22.48 16.68 0.24
N LYS A 198 21.15 16.65 0.08
CA LYS A 198 20.18 17.47 0.81
C LYS A 198 19.10 16.58 1.39
N ASP A 199 18.81 16.75 2.68
CA ASP A 199 17.67 16.11 3.33
C ASP A 199 16.44 17.01 3.21
N LEU A 200 15.35 16.46 2.67
CA LEU A 200 14.06 17.12 2.55
C LEU A 200 13.08 16.48 3.52
N THR A 201 12.50 17.27 4.41
CA THR A 201 11.39 16.83 5.27
C THR A 201 10.08 17.04 4.53
N ILE A 202 9.37 15.96 4.25
CA ILE A 202 8.13 15.95 3.48
C ILE A 202 6.96 15.85 4.46
N ASP A 203 6.08 16.85 4.48
CA ASP A 203 4.81 16.76 5.20
C ASP A 203 3.89 15.79 4.45
N LEU A 204 3.60 14.65 5.07
CA LEU A 204 2.80 13.59 4.49
C LEU A 204 1.31 13.98 4.55
N PRO A 205 0.57 13.86 3.43
CA PRO A 205 -0.87 14.07 3.46
C PRO A 205 -1.56 13.02 4.35
N LYS A 206 -2.76 13.33 4.83
CA LYS A 206 -3.60 12.31 5.48
C LYS A 206 -3.85 11.17 4.49
N GLU A 207 -3.85 9.93 4.98
CA GLU A 207 -3.90 8.72 4.15
C GLU A 207 -2.77 8.65 3.08
N TRP A 208 -1.57 9.21 3.32
CA TRP A 208 -0.44 9.13 2.37
C TRP A 208 -0.12 7.69 1.91
N TRP A 209 -0.43 6.72 2.77
CA TRP A 209 -0.22 5.30 2.53
C TRP A 209 -1.28 4.67 1.62
N TRP A 210 -2.42 5.34 1.43
CA TRP A 210 -3.50 4.87 0.60
C TRP A 210 -3.13 5.02 -0.87
N THR A 211 -3.33 3.96 -1.63
CA THR A 211 -3.19 3.95 -3.08
C THR A 211 -4.21 2.98 -3.65
N ASP A 212 -4.57 3.15 -4.92
CA ASP A 212 -5.46 2.23 -5.60
C ASP A 212 -4.76 0.89 -5.83
N LEU A 213 -5.32 -0.15 -5.20
CA LEU A 213 -4.78 -1.51 -5.16
C LEU A 213 -5.85 -2.55 -5.53
N ASP A 214 -6.87 -2.16 -6.29
CA ASP A 214 -8.00 -3.03 -6.64
C ASP A 214 -7.57 -4.34 -7.36
N HIS A 215 -6.37 -4.34 -7.96
CA HIS A 215 -5.75 -5.51 -8.58
C HIS A 215 -5.28 -6.59 -7.58
N ARG A 216 -5.23 -6.32 -6.27
CA ARG A 216 -4.67 -7.25 -5.26
C ARG A 216 -5.64 -8.33 -4.79
N PHE A 217 -6.94 -8.16 -5.00
CA PHE A 217 -7.99 -9.17 -4.69
C PHE A 217 -7.92 -9.80 -3.27
N TRP A 218 -7.66 -9.01 -2.23
CA TRP A 218 -7.56 -9.49 -0.84
C TRP A 218 -8.85 -10.16 -0.31
N SER A 219 -8.71 -11.34 0.30
CA SER A 219 -9.81 -12.02 0.99
C SER A 219 -10.22 -11.33 2.29
N VAL A 220 -9.28 -10.66 2.96
CA VAL A 220 -9.50 -9.90 4.20
C VAL A 220 -10.11 -8.50 3.97
N GLU A 221 -10.18 -8.07 2.72
CA GLU A 221 -10.84 -6.83 2.32
C GLU A 221 -12.37 -7.05 2.23
N PRO A 222 -13.19 -6.28 2.96
CA PRO A 222 -14.63 -6.37 2.83
C PRO A 222 -15.06 -5.81 1.46
N ILE A 223 -15.73 -6.64 0.66
CA ILE A 223 -16.41 -6.14 -0.54
C ILE A 223 -17.61 -5.33 -0.08
N ILE A 224 -17.53 -4.02 -0.30
CA ILE A 224 -18.61 -3.07 -0.08
C ILE A 224 -19.47 -2.94 -1.34
N GLY A 225 -20.77 -2.80 -1.14
CA GLY A 225 -21.77 -2.83 -2.21
C GLY A 225 -22.07 -1.48 -2.85
N PHE A 226 -21.20 -0.48 -2.70
CA PHE A 226 -21.43 0.90 -3.14
C PHE A 226 -20.10 1.63 -3.31
N GLU A 227 -20.15 2.76 -4.02
CA GLU A 227 -19.08 3.75 -4.15
C GLU A 227 -19.57 5.08 -3.58
N SER A 228 -18.63 5.93 -3.20
CA SER A 228 -18.86 7.18 -2.49
C SER A 228 -17.77 8.21 -2.77
N ARG A 229 -18.10 9.45 -2.43
CA ARG A 229 -17.19 10.59 -2.48
C ARG A 229 -17.12 11.21 -1.08
N PRO A 230 -15.91 11.40 -0.51
CA PRO A 230 -15.74 12.15 0.73
C PRO A 230 -16.35 13.55 0.61
N LEU A 231 -17.09 13.97 1.63
CA LEU A 231 -17.59 15.34 1.70
C LEU A 231 -16.45 16.31 2.03
N SER A 232 -16.48 17.47 1.39
CA SER A 232 -15.62 18.61 1.76
C SER A 232 -15.97 19.12 3.16
N ALA A 233 -15.05 19.86 3.78
CA ALA A 233 -15.31 20.51 5.08
C ALA A 233 -16.55 21.43 5.05
N ARG A 234 -16.82 22.08 3.91
CA ARG A 234 -18.00 22.93 3.73
C ARG A 234 -19.30 22.12 3.68
N GLU A 235 -19.30 21.00 2.96
CA GLU A 235 -20.45 20.09 2.91
C GLU A 235 -20.72 19.45 4.28
N LYS A 236 -19.68 19.02 4.99
CA LYS A 236 -19.80 18.49 6.36
C LYS A 236 -20.46 19.50 7.30
N LYS A 237 -19.96 20.75 7.31
CA LYS A 237 -20.57 21.84 8.10
C LYS A 237 -22.04 22.10 7.74
N LYS A 238 -22.40 22.09 6.45
CA LYS A 238 -23.78 22.28 5.99
C LYS A 238 -24.75 21.25 6.58
N HIS A 239 -24.30 20.03 6.79
CA HIS A 239 -25.11 18.92 7.32
C HIS A 239 -24.93 18.70 8.83
N GLY A 240 -24.12 19.52 9.50
CA GLY A 240 -23.85 19.40 10.93
C GLY A 240 -22.99 18.18 11.29
N PHE A 241 -22.08 17.79 10.40
CA PHE A 241 -21.08 16.75 10.66
C PHE A 241 -19.75 17.37 11.10
N ASP A 242 -18.96 16.62 11.86
CA ASP A 242 -17.58 16.98 12.18
C ASP A 242 -16.75 17.09 10.90
N THR A 243 -16.01 18.18 10.73
CA THR A 243 -15.11 18.37 9.60
C THR A 243 -13.93 17.40 9.56
N ALA A 244 -13.53 16.85 10.71
CA ALA A 244 -12.53 15.81 10.82
C ALA A 244 -13.09 14.41 10.49
N GLY A 245 -14.42 14.25 10.50
CA GLY A 245 -15.09 12.98 10.24
C GLY A 245 -14.97 12.50 8.80
N PHE A 246 -15.31 11.23 8.55
CA PHE A 246 -15.16 10.58 7.24
C PHE A 246 -16.45 10.58 6.40
N ALA A 247 -17.41 11.46 6.71
CA ALA A 247 -18.70 11.48 6.02
C ALA A 247 -18.56 11.55 4.49
N SER A 248 -19.20 10.62 3.79
CA SER A 248 -19.14 10.48 2.33
C SER A 248 -20.54 10.36 1.73
N GLU A 249 -20.73 10.96 0.56
CA GLU A 249 -21.95 10.83 -0.25
C GLU A 249 -21.84 9.58 -1.14
N VAL A 250 -22.85 8.71 -1.09
CA VAL A 250 -22.99 7.54 -1.96
C VAL A 250 -23.22 8.01 -3.39
N THR A 251 -22.29 7.70 -4.28
CA THR A 251 -22.37 8.05 -5.70
C THR A 251 -23.02 6.94 -6.50
N GLN A 252 -22.78 5.69 -6.12
CA GLN A 252 -23.28 4.52 -6.84
C GLN A 252 -23.57 3.37 -5.86
N VAL A 253 -24.65 2.62 -6.12
CA VAL A 253 -24.90 1.34 -5.45
C VAL A 253 -24.68 0.23 -6.47
N ASN A 254 -23.81 -0.73 -6.16
CA ASN A 254 -23.46 -1.81 -7.07
C ASN A 254 -24.70 -2.65 -7.39
N ARG A 255 -24.94 -2.96 -8.67
CA ARG A 255 -26.11 -3.72 -9.13
C ARG A 255 -26.24 -5.08 -8.44
N GLY A 256 -25.12 -5.79 -8.22
CA GLY A 256 -25.10 -7.07 -7.51
C GLY A 256 -25.46 -6.93 -6.03
N ALA A 257 -25.02 -5.86 -5.38
CA ALA A 257 -25.37 -5.54 -4.00
C ALA A 257 -26.85 -5.17 -3.87
N TRP A 258 -27.38 -4.40 -4.82
CA TRP A 258 -28.80 -4.05 -4.89
C TRP A 258 -29.70 -5.28 -5.10
N MET A 259 -29.42 -6.09 -6.13
CA MET A 259 -30.19 -7.32 -6.41
C MET A 259 -30.09 -8.31 -5.24
N GLY A 260 -28.92 -8.40 -4.61
CA GLY A 260 -28.68 -9.25 -3.45
C GLY A 260 -29.20 -8.69 -2.12
N LYS A 261 -29.78 -7.48 -2.11
CA LYS A 261 -30.25 -6.77 -0.91
C LYS A 261 -29.20 -6.71 0.21
N TRP A 262 -27.96 -6.31 -0.14
CA TRP A 262 -26.88 -6.20 0.84
C TRP A 262 -27.07 -5.00 1.77
N ASN A 263 -27.71 -3.96 1.28
CA ASN A 263 -28.02 -2.74 2.00
C ASN A 263 -29.23 -2.07 1.35
N ASP A 264 -29.79 -1.10 2.06
CA ASP A 264 -30.87 -0.24 1.57
C ASP A 264 -30.36 1.14 1.16
N LEU A 265 -29.05 1.31 0.87
CA LEU A 265 -28.48 2.60 0.45
C LEU A 265 -29.02 3.02 -0.91
N ARG A 266 -28.99 4.34 -1.15
CA ARG A 266 -29.38 4.99 -2.40
C ARG A 266 -28.31 6.01 -2.78
N THR A 267 -28.14 6.24 -4.07
CA THR A 267 -27.34 7.37 -4.56
C THR A 267 -27.85 8.68 -3.92
N GLY A 268 -26.93 9.50 -3.42
CA GLY A 268 -27.20 10.74 -2.70
C GLY A 268 -27.40 10.58 -1.18
N ASP A 269 -27.42 9.36 -0.66
CA ASP A 269 -27.31 9.13 0.78
C ASP A 269 -25.94 9.59 1.28
N ILE A 270 -25.86 10.18 2.47
CA ILE A 270 -24.59 10.49 3.11
C ILE A 270 -24.37 9.52 4.27
N VAL A 271 -23.37 8.65 4.16
CA VAL A 271 -22.91 7.80 5.26
C VAL A 271 -22.00 8.65 6.13
N TYR A 272 -22.37 8.85 7.40
CA TYR A 272 -21.62 9.70 8.33
C TYR A 272 -21.13 8.98 9.58
N ALA A 273 -21.61 7.76 9.84
CA ALA A 273 -21.06 6.91 10.90
C ALA A 273 -21.05 5.43 10.49
N VAL A 274 -20.08 4.68 11.01
CA VAL A 274 -19.95 3.22 10.85
C VAL A 274 -19.73 2.62 12.24
N ASP A 275 -20.62 1.71 12.65
CA ASP A 275 -20.67 1.12 14.00
C ASP A 275 -20.54 2.15 15.14
N GLY A 276 -21.12 3.34 14.92
CA GLY A 276 -21.11 4.45 15.87
C GLY A 276 -19.89 5.37 15.80
N VAL A 277 -18.88 5.05 14.99
CA VAL A 277 -17.70 5.90 14.75
C VAL A 277 -18.02 6.90 13.65
N GLU A 278 -17.76 8.19 13.89
CA GLU A 278 -17.92 9.27 12.89
C GLU A 278 -16.57 9.87 12.44
N VAL A 279 -15.57 9.77 13.31
CA VAL A 279 -14.23 10.35 13.14
C VAL A 279 -13.19 9.27 13.39
N ASP A 280 -12.23 9.20 12.48
CA ASP A 280 -11.07 8.33 12.55
C ASP A 280 -9.87 9.12 12.02
N GLU A 281 -8.82 9.20 12.84
CA GLU A 281 -7.61 9.95 12.52
C GLU A 281 -6.89 9.37 11.31
N ALA A 282 -7.02 8.06 11.07
CA ALA A 282 -6.39 7.37 9.96
C ALA A 282 -7.15 7.53 8.65
N THR A 283 -8.44 7.91 8.65
CA THR A 283 -9.28 7.87 7.43
C THR A 283 -10.03 9.15 7.10
N GLN A 284 -10.27 9.40 5.81
CA GLN A 284 -11.00 10.56 5.29
C GLN A 284 -12.31 10.21 4.58
N SER A 285 -12.50 8.94 4.24
CA SER A 285 -13.69 8.44 3.55
C SER A 285 -14.34 7.30 4.32
N CYS A 286 -15.67 7.19 4.23
CA CYS A 286 -16.37 6.05 4.82
C CYS A 286 -15.89 4.72 4.22
N GLU A 287 -15.50 4.67 2.95
CA GLU A 287 -15.01 3.45 2.32
C GLU A 287 -13.69 2.98 2.91
N THR A 288 -12.72 3.89 3.04
CA THR A 288 -11.43 3.58 3.64
C THR A 288 -11.65 3.12 5.08
N HIS A 289 -12.50 3.83 5.83
CA HIS A 289 -12.85 3.43 7.20
C HIS A 289 -13.49 2.03 7.23
N ILE A 290 -14.47 1.73 6.37
CA ILE A 290 -15.09 0.40 6.31
C ILE A 290 -14.06 -0.68 5.94
N ARG A 291 -13.19 -0.43 4.95
CA ARG A 291 -12.16 -1.39 4.53
C ARG A 291 -11.22 -1.76 5.68
N LEU A 292 -10.87 -0.77 6.51
CA LEU A 292 -9.97 -0.96 7.66
C LEU A 292 -10.67 -1.49 8.92
N ALA A 293 -11.90 -1.06 9.22
CA ALA A 293 -12.56 -1.36 10.48
C ALA A 293 -13.44 -2.63 10.42
N VAL A 294 -14.01 -2.95 9.25
CA VAL A 294 -15.00 -4.02 9.12
C VAL A 294 -14.34 -5.34 8.69
N THR A 295 -14.62 -6.43 9.41
CA THR A 295 -14.21 -7.79 9.03
C THR A 295 -14.87 -8.22 7.71
N ALA A 296 -14.10 -8.80 6.79
CA ALA A 296 -14.64 -9.20 5.49
C ALA A 296 -15.74 -10.26 5.62
N GLY A 297 -16.92 -9.96 5.08
CA GLY A 297 -18.14 -10.78 5.15
C GLY A 297 -19.05 -10.47 6.35
N ALA A 298 -18.59 -9.67 7.32
CA ALA A 298 -19.40 -9.27 8.46
C ALA A 298 -20.37 -8.14 8.08
N PRO A 299 -21.60 -8.12 8.65
CA PRO A 299 -22.47 -6.97 8.56
C PRO A 299 -22.07 -5.88 9.57
N PHE A 300 -22.37 -4.63 9.26
CA PHE A 300 -22.16 -3.48 10.15
C PHE A 300 -23.37 -2.53 10.11
N ALA A 301 -23.47 -1.63 11.08
CA ALA A 301 -24.46 -0.57 11.11
C ALA A 301 -23.86 0.73 10.55
N ALA A 302 -24.57 1.38 9.64
CA ALA A 302 -24.20 2.68 9.11
C ALA A 302 -25.26 3.72 9.48
N ASN A 303 -24.84 4.87 9.99
CA ASN A 303 -25.74 6.00 10.14
C ASN A 303 -25.70 6.84 8.85
N VAL A 304 -26.87 7.15 8.34
CA VAL A 304 -27.09 7.73 7.02
C VAL A 304 -27.99 8.95 7.12
N LEU A 305 -27.65 10.00 6.38
CA LEU A 305 -28.53 11.13 6.12
C LEU A 305 -29.14 10.95 4.73
N ARG A 306 -30.47 10.82 4.67
CA ARG A 306 -31.25 10.70 3.43
C ARG A 306 -32.35 11.75 3.41
N HIS A 307 -32.33 12.63 2.41
CA HIS A 307 -33.30 13.73 2.26
C HIS A 307 -33.49 14.55 3.55
N GLY A 308 -32.41 14.76 4.32
CA GLY A 308 -32.43 15.52 5.58
C GLY A 308 -32.83 14.70 6.82
N ALA A 309 -33.30 13.46 6.66
CA ALA A 309 -33.61 12.57 7.78
C ALA A 309 -32.39 11.71 8.13
N ARG A 310 -32.03 11.66 9.42
CA ARG A 310 -31.03 10.74 9.95
C ARG A 310 -31.68 9.38 10.20
N MET A 311 -31.05 8.32 9.74
CA MET A 311 -31.51 6.94 9.90
C MET A 311 -30.32 5.99 10.02
N GLN A 312 -30.59 4.77 10.49
CA GLN A 312 -29.58 3.71 10.52
C GLN A 312 -29.93 2.66 9.47
N VAL A 313 -28.92 2.22 8.72
CA VAL A 313 -29.01 1.17 7.71
C VAL A 313 -28.06 0.05 8.10
N ARG A 314 -28.51 -1.20 8.00
CA ARG A 314 -27.63 -2.36 8.15
C ARG A 314 -27.04 -2.73 6.80
N ILE A 315 -25.72 -2.81 6.73
CA ILE A 315 -24.98 -3.12 5.50
C ILE A 315 -24.29 -4.46 5.67
N ARG A 316 -24.46 -5.35 4.69
CA ARG A 316 -23.73 -6.61 4.57
C ARG A 316 -22.54 -6.42 3.65
N THR A 317 -21.38 -6.91 4.06
CA THR A 317 -20.21 -7.05 3.19
C THR A 317 -20.11 -8.47 2.67
N ARG A 318 -19.26 -8.69 1.67
CA ARG A 318 -18.83 -10.04 1.28
C ARG A 318 -17.33 -10.20 1.43
N ARG A 319 -16.92 -11.44 1.58
CA ARG A 319 -15.52 -11.87 1.52
C ARG A 319 -15.19 -12.29 0.08
N ARG A 320 -14.05 -11.85 -0.45
CA ARG A 320 -13.52 -12.41 -1.69
C ARG A 320 -13.09 -13.85 -1.41
N SER A 321 -13.43 -14.75 -2.33
CA SER A 321 -12.80 -16.07 -2.40
C SER A 321 -11.89 -16.04 -3.60
N TYR A 322 -10.60 -16.33 -3.42
CA TYR A 322 -9.80 -16.80 -4.55
C TYR A 322 -10.51 -18.03 -5.11
N ARG A 323 -10.69 -18.09 -6.43
CA ARG A 323 -11.26 -19.29 -7.07
C ARG A 323 -10.37 -20.47 -6.66
N LYS A 324 -10.99 -21.48 -6.04
CA LYS A 324 -10.38 -22.79 -5.83
C LYS A 324 -10.14 -23.47 -7.18
#